data_AF-A0AAW9W898-F1
#
_entry.id   AF-A0AAW9W898-F1
#
_cell.length_a   1.000
_cell.length_b   1.000
_cell.length_c   1.000
_cell.angle_alpha   90.00
_cell.angle_beta   90.00
_cell.angle_gamma   90.00
#
_symmetry.space_group_name_H-M   'P 1'
#
loop_
_entity.id
_entity.type
_entity.pdbx_description
1 polymer ?
#
loop_
_entity_poly.entity_id
_entity_poly.type
_entity_poly.pdbx_seq_one_letter_code
_entity_poly.pdbx_strand_id
1 'polypeptide(L)'
;YFMKVKSENFKDIMLPVTKIESTTKNNKEVYKIVAHAENLIQHENNVISNDYTYYLPKTQQSETGVYTSFKNLVDAMNSDPNGTFHLGATMDA
;
A
#
# COMPACT_ATOMS: atom_id res chain seq x y z
N TYR A 1 -14.97 -3.58 4.03
CA TYR A 1 -13.68 -3.75 3.32
C TYR A 1 -12.85 -4.78 4.06
N PHE A 2 -11.99 -5.53 3.37
CA PHE A 2 -11.08 -6.49 4.00
C PHE A 2 -9.65 -6.18 3.56
N MET A 3 -8.71 -6.26 4.49
CA MET A 3 -7.29 -6.12 4.22
C MET A 3 -6.69 -7.53 4.13
N LYS A 4 -6.10 -7.85 2.98
CA LYS A 4 -5.37 -9.10 2.79
C LYS A 4 -3.91 -8.87 3.17
N VAL A 5 -3.45 -9.51 4.24
CA VAL A 5 -2.05 -9.46 4.66
C VAL A 5 -1.39 -10.74 4.16
N LYS A 6 -0.39 -10.57 3.29
CA LYS A 6 0.47 -11.67 2.83
C LYS A 6 1.62 -11.85 3.81
N SER A 7 1.93 -13.10 4.12
CA SER A 7 3.09 -13.44 4.93
C SER A 7 3.98 -14.42 4.17
N GLU A 8 5.28 -14.25 4.26
CA GLU A 8 6.24 -15.17 3.62
C GLU A 8 6.34 -16.50 4.38
N ASN A 9 6.23 -16.44 5.70
CA ASN A 9 6.45 -17.59 6.60
C ASN A 9 5.15 -18.18 7.16
N PHE A 10 4.01 -17.51 6.96
CA PHE A 10 2.71 -17.90 7.50
C PHE A 10 1.61 -17.81 6.43
N LYS A 11 0.42 -18.34 6.75
CA LYS A 11 -0.73 -18.22 5.85
C LYS A 11 -1.17 -16.77 5.69
N ASP A 12 -1.59 -16.42 4.47
CA ASP A 12 -2.30 -15.18 4.20
C ASP A 12 -3.51 -15.05 5.15
N ILE A 13 -3.68 -13.86 5.74
CA ILE A 13 -4.81 -13.55 6.61
C ILE A 13 -5.69 -12.46 5.99
N MET A 14 -7.00 -12.59 6.19
CA MET A 14 -7.98 -11.56 5.83
C MET A 14 -8.48 -10.89 7.09
N LEU A 15 -8.23 -9.59 7.21
CA LEU A 15 -8.63 -8.79 8.35
C LEU A 15 -9.82 -7.89 7.98
N PRO A 16 -10.96 -7.96 8.70
CA PRO A 16 -12.06 -7.05 8.49
C PRO A 16 -11.64 -5.63 8.87
N VAL A 17 -11.81 -4.70 7.93
CA VAL A 17 -11.53 -3.28 8.15
C VAL A 17 -12.67 -2.67 8.95
N THR A 18 -12.34 -2.09 10.10
CA THR A 18 -13.28 -1.41 10.99
C THR A 18 -13.35 0.08 10.70
N LYS A 19 -12.24 0.70 10.28
CA LYS A 19 -12.18 2.14 10.00
C LYS A 19 -11.21 2.46 8.87
N ILE A 20 -11.57 3.45 8.05
CA ILE A 20 -10.67 4.07 7.08
C ILE A 20 -10.83 5.59 7.25
N GLU A 21 -9.73 6.29 7.45
CA GLU A 21 -9.71 7.75 7.57
C GLU A 21 -8.54 8.36 6.80
N SER A 22 -8.71 9.58 6.26
CA SER A 22 -7.59 10.33 5.69
C SER A 22 -6.85 11.05 6.82
N THR A 23 -5.52 10.91 6.87
CA THR A 23 -4.67 11.59 7.85
C THR A 23 -3.39 12.08 7.20
N THR A 24 -2.67 12.96 7.87
CA THR A 24 -1.32 13.37 7.47
C THR A 24 -0.30 12.59 8.30
N LYS A 25 0.65 11.94 7.65
CA LYS A 25 1.81 11.30 8.29
C LYS A 25 3.07 11.70 7.55
N ASN A 26 4.10 12.15 8.27
CA ASN A 26 5.37 12.62 7.69
C ASN A 26 5.16 13.66 6.56
N ASN A 27 4.29 14.64 6.77
CA ASN A 27 3.92 15.69 5.80
C ASN A 27 3.30 15.19 4.48
N LYS A 28 2.84 13.93 4.41
CA LYS A 28 2.11 13.38 3.26
C LYS A 28 0.70 12.98 3.66
N GLU A 29 -0.26 13.19 2.76
CA GLU A 29 -1.60 12.64 2.93
C GLU A 29 -1.58 11.12 2.74
N VAL A 30 -2.13 10.40 3.71
CA VAL A 30 -2.21 8.95 3.73
C VAL A 30 -3.62 8.51 4.16
N TYR A 31 -4.04 7.32 3.74
CA TYR A 31 -5.16 6.61 4.35
C TYR A 31 -4.65 5.85 5.57
N LYS A 32 -5.26 6.10 6.72
CA LYS A 32 -5.11 5.27 7.92
C LYS A 32 -6.25 4.25 7.93
N ILE A 33 -5.88 2.99 7.85
CA ILE A 33 -6.80 1.85 7.81
C ILE A 33 -6.63 1.10 9.13
N VAL A 34 -7.74 0.90 9.85
CA VAL A 34 -7.81 0.12 11.08
C VAL A 34 -8.57 -1.15 10.77
N ALA A 35 -7.96 -2.29 11.07
CA ALA A 35 -8.58 -3.61 10.96
C ALA A 35 -8.57 -4.28 12.33
N HIS A 36 -9.58 -5.11 12.62
CA HIS A 36 -9.71 -5.80 13.90
C HIS A 36 -9.63 -7.31 13.69
N ALA A 37 -8.89 -8.01 14.54
CA ALA A 37 -9.00 -9.46 14.68
C ALA A 37 -8.60 -9.91 16.09
N GLU A 38 -9.23 -11.00 16.55
CA GLU A 38 -8.92 -11.62 17.82
C GLU A 38 -7.52 -12.26 17.78
N ASN A 39 -6.66 -11.92 18.75
CA ASN A 39 -5.33 -12.52 18.95
C ASN A 39 -4.29 -12.26 17.83
N LEU A 40 -4.27 -11.05 17.26
CA LEU A 40 -3.16 -10.62 16.40
C LEU A 40 -1.88 -10.43 17.23
N ILE A 41 -0.85 -11.22 16.93
CA ILE A 41 0.49 -11.06 17.50
C ILE A 41 1.36 -10.33 16.49
N GLN A 42 1.78 -9.09 16.81
CA GLN A 42 2.70 -8.35 15.97
C GLN A 42 4.14 -8.80 16.28
N HIS A 43 4.73 -9.59 15.39
CA HIS A 43 6.08 -10.15 15.56
C HIS A 43 7.19 -9.10 15.73
N GLU A 44 7.01 -7.87 15.24
CA GLU A 44 8.00 -6.79 15.45
C GLU A 44 8.22 -6.44 16.91
N ASN A 45 7.18 -6.53 17.76
CA ASN A 45 7.26 -6.13 19.17
C ASN A 45 6.75 -7.19 20.16
N ASN A 46 6.33 -8.36 19.66
CA ASN A 46 5.69 -9.43 20.43
C ASN A 46 4.48 -8.96 21.26
N VAL A 47 3.83 -7.88 20.81
CA VAL A 47 2.64 -7.30 21.46
C VAL A 47 1.39 -7.95 20.87
N ILE A 48 0.51 -8.40 21.76
CA ILE A 48 -0.83 -8.88 21.42
C ILE A 48 -1.73 -7.64 21.31
N SER A 49 -2.11 -7.27 20.10
CA SER A 49 -3.00 -6.13 19.83
C SER A 49 -4.13 -6.60 18.93
N ASN A 50 -5.38 -6.42 19.37
CA ASN A 50 -6.54 -6.84 18.57
C ASN A 50 -6.79 -5.92 17.35
N ASP A 51 -6.23 -4.71 17.37
CA ASP A 51 -6.37 -3.73 16.31
C ASP A 51 -5.06 -3.55 15.54
N TYR A 52 -5.11 -3.71 14.22
CA TYR A 52 -4.01 -3.46 13.31
C TYR A 52 -4.23 -2.15 12.56
N THR A 53 -3.26 -1.24 12.66
CA THR A 53 -3.29 0.03 11.92
C THR A 53 -2.27 0.01 10.78
N TYR A 54 -2.75 0.21 9.56
CA TYR A 54 -1.91 0.37 8.37
C TYR A 54 -2.03 1.79 7.80
N TYR A 55 -0.91 2.34 7.34
CA TYR A 55 -0.87 3.63 6.68
C TYR A 55 -0.58 3.42 5.20
N LEU A 56 -1.60 3.56 4.36
CA LEU A 56 -1.48 3.48 2.92
C LEU A 56 -1.26 4.90 2.37
N PRO A 57 -0.12 5.19 1.71
CA PRO A 57 0.06 6.48 1.05
C PRO A 57 -1.07 6.71 0.06
N LYS A 58 -1.65 7.92 0.04
CA LYS A 58 -2.39 8.31 -1.16
C LYS A 58 -1.36 8.29 -2.28
N THR A 59 -1.64 7.57 -3.37
CA THR A 59 -0.78 7.61 -4.55
C THR A 59 -0.47 9.08 -4.81
N GLN A 60 0.81 9.47 -4.71
CA GLN A 60 1.22 10.76 -5.24
C GLN A 60 0.62 10.82 -6.64
N GLN A 61 -0.06 11.92 -6.98
CA GLN A 61 -0.42 12.15 -8.38
C GLN A 61 0.83 11.81 -9.17
N SER A 62 0.75 10.75 -9.97
CA SER A 62 1.85 10.30 -10.80
C SER A 62 2.38 11.55 -11.48
N GLU A 63 3.58 11.98 -11.11
CA GLU A 63 4.21 13.09 -11.80
C GLU A 63 4.22 12.69 -13.27
N THR A 64 3.76 13.58 -14.15
CA THR A 64 3.64 13.26 -15.57
C THR A 64 4.99 12.74 -16.08
N GLY A 65 5.04 11.46 -16.46
CA GLY A 65 6.27 10.78 -16.90
C GLY A 65 7.01 9.96 -15.83
N VAL A 66 6.56 9.90 -14.57
CA VAL A 66 7.13 9.07 -13.50
C VAL A 66 6.16 7.94 -13.13
N TYR A 67 6.61 6.69 -13.28
CA TYR A 67 5.78 5.49 -13.14
C TYR A 67 6.23 4.64 -11.95
N THR A 68 5.31 4.38 -11.02
CA THR A 68 5.49 3.52 -9.84
C THR A 68 4.80 2.15 -9.97
N SER A 69 4.15 1.88 -11.11
CA SER A 69 3.50 0.61 -11.44
C SER A 69 3.91 0.15 -12.82
N PHE A 70 4.32 -1.12 -12.93
CA PHE A 70 4.68 -1.74 -14.21
C PHE A 70 3.54 -1.65 -15.24
N LYS A 71 2.30 -1.85 -14.80
CA LYS A 71 1.13 -1.74 -15.68
C LYS A 71 1.02 -0.35 -16.32
N ASN A 72 1.12 0.70 -15.50
CA ASN A 72 0.99 2.08 -16.01
C ASN A 72 2.16 2.45 -16.93
N LEU A 73 3.37 1.93 -16.66
CA LEU A 73 4.53 2.11 -17.52
C LEU A 73 4.32 1.46 -18.90
N VAL A 74 3.87 0.20 -18.92
CA VAL A 74 3.61 -0.54 -20.16
C VAL A 74 2.50 0.11 -20.97
N ASP A 75 1.41 0.53 -20.32
CA ASP A 75 0.30 1.22 -21.00
C ASP A 75 0.80 2.53 -21.66
N ALA A 76 1.67 3.27 -20.98
CA ALA A 76 2.25 4.51 -21.51
C ALA A 76 3.25 4.28 -22.65
N MET A 77 4.12 3.26 -22.55
CA MET A 77 5.02 2.85 -23.64
C MET A 77 4.27 2.38 -24.89
N ASN A 78 3.14 1.69 -24.71
CA ASN A 78 2.29 1.28 -25.83
C ASN A 78 1.61 2.47 -26.51
N SER A 79 1.26 3.51 -25.76
CA SER A 79 0.62 4.71 -26.30
C SER A 79 1.59 5.69 -26.95
N ASP A 80 2.82 5.80 -26.44
CA ASP A 80 3.88 6.64 -27.01
C ASP A 80 5.23 5.90 -26.98
N PRO A 81 5.55 5.11 -28.01
CA PRO A 81 6.77 4.29 -28.03
C PRO A 81 8.07 5.11 -28.00
N ASN A 82 8.03 6.40 -28.33
CA ASN A 82 9.19 7.28 -28.37
C ASN A 82 9.27 8.22 -27.15
N GLY A 83 8.36 8.05 -26.19
CA GLY A 83 8.32 8.84 -24.96
C GLY A 83 9.52 8.60 -24.05
N THR A 84 9.84 9.58 -23.21
CA THR A 84 10.80 9.41 -22.11
C THR A 84 10.04 9.00 -20.85
N PHE A 85 10.40 7.85 -20.29
CA PHE A 85 9.73 7.28 -19.12
C PHE A 85 10.69 7.23 -17.93
N HIS A 86 10.31 7.84 -16.81
CA HIS A 86 11.07 7.81 -15.57
C HIS A 86 10.46 6.80 -14.58
N LEU A 87 11.32 6.01 -13.94
CA LEU A 87 10.90 5.03 -12.93
C LEU A 87 10.84 5.70 -11.56
N GLY A 88 9.71 5.53 -10.85
CA GLY A 88 9.57 5.98 -9.46
C GLY A 88 10.34 5.08 -8.49
N ALA A 89 10.65 5.61 -7.30
CA ALA A 89 11.54 4.97 -6.32
C ALA A 89 11.07 3.60 -5.77
N THR A 90 9.80 3.26 -5.99
CA THR A 90 9.24 1.94 -5.65
C THR A 90 8.44 1.45 -6.85
N MET A 91 8.99 0.49 -7.58
CA MET A 91 8.26 -0.24 -8.61
C MET A 91 8.02 -1.64 -8.06
N ASP A 92 6.79 -1.91 -7.62
CA ASP A 92 6.36 -3.28 -7.40
C ASP A 92 6.19 -3.91 -8.80
N ALA A 93 6.96 -4.97 -9.06
CA ALA A 93 6.97 -5.72 -10.32
C ALA A 93 5.83 -6.75 -10.37
#